data_AF-A0A819MNV1-F1
#
_entry.id   AF-A0A819MNV1-F1
#
_cell.length_a   1.000
_cell.length_b   1.000
_cell.length_c   1.000
_cell.angle_alpha   90.00
_cell.angle_beta   90.00
_cell.angle_gamma   90.00
#
_symmetry.space_group_name_H-M   'P 1'
#
loop_
_entity.id
_entity.type
_entity.pdbx_description
1 polymer ?
#
loop_
_entity_poly.entity_id
_entity_poly.type
_entity_poly.pdbx_seq_one_letter_code
_entity_poly.pdbx_strand_id
1 'polypeptide(L)'
;MSSSCAGGLCAAPTCIDNVKNGDESGIDCGGPFCARCGDGLSCNTNADCLSGLCTNGACAAPTCIDNVKNGDESDMDCGGSFCAPCGDGLSCNTNADCLSGLCASGQCAAATCQDGIINQGESDLDCGGPCAPCGDSLKCFTNADCVSDICTGVLCAAPTCTDKTKNGDESDIDCGGVCPRCEDGLSCNTNADCVSDICTGVLCAAPTCTDKTKNGDESDMDCGGSFCAPCGDGLSCNTNADCLSGLCASGQCAAATCQDGIKNQDESDFDCGGVSCPKCGESLNCNTNADCMSSSCAGGVCAGM
;
A
#
# COMPACT_ATOMS: atom_id res chain seq x y z
N MET A 1 -16.35 28.70 73.18
CA MET A 1 -16.82 28.45 74.57
C MET A 1 -16.43 27.01 74.90
N SER A 2 -15.49 26.77 75.81
CA SER A 2 -15.02 25.40 76.10
C SER A 2 -16.06 24.60 76.88
N SER A 3 -16.31 23.36 76.49
CA SER A 3 -17.27 22.46 77.17
C SER A 3 -16.58 21.49 78.16
N SER A 4 -15.26 21.59 78.33
CA SER A 4 -14.45 20.76 79.22
C SER A 4 -14.05 21.54 80.48
N CYS A 5 -14.82 21.37 81.55
CA CYS A 5 -14.51 21.95 82.86
C CYS A 5 -13.93 20.87 83.78
N ALA A 6 -12.63 20.93 84.07
CA ALA A 6 -11.99 20.15 85.12
C ALA A 6 -11.71 21.06 86.32
N GLY A 7 -12.41 20.85 87.44
CA GLY A 7 -12.13 21.58 88.69
C GLY A 7 -12.55 23.06 88.72
N GLY A 8 -13.51 23.48 87.87
CA GLY A 8 -14.05 24.85 87.90
C GLY A 8 -13.28 25.89 87.09
N LEU A 9 -12.20 25.50 86.41
CA LEU A 9 -11.61 26.26 85.31
C LEU A 9 -11.98 25.61 83.97
N CYS A 10 -12.45 26.45 83.04
CA CYS A 10 -12.60 26.10 81.63
C CYS A 10 -11.22 25.80 81.04
N ALA A 11 -10.98 24.56 80.59
CA ALA A 11 -9.77 24.25 79.84
C ALA A 11 -9.78 25.03 78.52
N ALA A 12 -8.62 25.52 78.09
CA ALA A 12 -8.52 26.17 76.79
C ALA A 12 -8.89 25.13 75.69
N PRO A 13 -9.68 25.53 74.68
CA PRO A 13 -10.07 24.63 73.60
C PRO A 13 -8.83 24.10 72.86
N THR A 14 -8.79 22.79 72.58
CA THR A 14 -7.69 22.16 71.82
C THR A 14 -8.22 21.18 70.79
N CYS A 15 -7.51 21.02 69.67
CA CYS A 15 -7.89 20.14 68.54
C CYS A 15 -7.85 18.62 68.83
N ILE A 16 -7.83 18.19 70.09
CA ILE A 16 -7.71 16.78 70.52
C ILE A 16 -8.40 16.54 71.87
N ASP A 17 -9.43 17.33 72.21
CA ASP A 17 -10.14 17.26 73.51
C ASP A 17 -11.48 16.50 73.47
N ASN A 18 -11.82 15.90 72.33
CA ASN A 18 -13.03 15.16 72.00
C ASN A 18 -14.32 15.98 72.09
N VAL A 19 -14.23 17.31 72.00
CA VAL A 19 -15.37 18.21 72.09
C VAL A 19 -15.30 19.25 70.99
N LYS A 20 -16.28 19.27 70.08
CA LYS A 20 -16.43 20.35 69.07
C LYS A 20 -16.48 21.73 69.75
N ASN A 21 -15.38 22.46 69.74
CA ASN A 21 -15.23 23.76 70.38
C ASN A 21 -14.20 24.64 69.65
N GLY A 22 -13.91 25.84 70.17
CA GLY A 22 -12.95 26.74 69.51
C GLY A 22 -13.35 27.09 68.07
N ASP A 23 -12.40 26.91 67.14
CA ASP A 23 -12.57 27.14 65.69
C ASP A 23 -12.87 25.84 64.89
N GLU A 24 -13.18 24.74 65.57
CA GLU A 24 -13.39 23.44 64.94
C GLU A 24 -14.71 23.35 64.16
N SER A 25 -14.68 22.73 62.99
CA SER A 25 -15.88 22.43 62.20
C SER A 25 -16.45 21.04 62.50
N GLY A 26 -15.59 20.09 62.86
CA GLY A 26 -15.92 18.75 63.37
C GLY A 26 -15.50 18.61 64.84
N ILE A 27 -15.60 17.41 65.41
CA ILE A 27 -15.01 17.14 66.74
C ILE A 27 -13.50 16.98 66.51
N ASP A 28 -12.67 17.81 67.16
CA ASP A 28 -11.20 17.75 67.09
C ASP A 28 -10.62 17.94 65.67
N CYS A 29 -11.36 18.56 64.76
CA CYS A 29 -10.92 18.75 63.38
C CYS A 29 -11.57 19.96 62.69
N GLY A 30 -10.91 20.43 61.62
CA GLY A 30 -11.36 21.55 60.79
C GLY A 30 -11.10 22.92 61.41
N GLY A 31 -11.31 23.98 60.62
CA GLY A 31 -10.83 25.31 60.95
C GLY A 31 -9.34 25.51 60.63
N PRO A 32 -8.83 26.74 60.77
CA PRO A 32 -7.49 27.12 60.28
C PRO A 32 -6.33 26.56 61.10
N PHE A 33 -6.58 26.07 62.33
CA PHE A 33 -5.53 25.65 63.27
C PHE A 33 -5.54 24.16 63.60
N CYS A 34 -6.61 23.43 63.26
CA CYS A 34 -6.73 21.99 63.51
C CYS A 34 -6.47 21.18 62.24
N ALA A 35 -6.20 19.89 62.41
CA ALA A 35 -6.10 18.97 61.28
C ALA A 35 -7.43 18.91 60.51
N ARG A 36 -7.36 18.70 59.20
CA ARG A 36 -8.57 18.56 58.36
C ARG A 36 -9.35 17.31 58.76
N CYS A 37 -10.66 17.41 58.74
CA CYS A 37 -11.61 16.35 59.03
C CYS A 37 -11.59 15.26 57.95
N GLY A 38 -11.67 14.00 58.36
CA GLY A 38 -11.88 12.87 57.45
C GLY A 38 -13.32 12.77 56.94
N ASP A 39 -13.54 11.83 56.03
CA ASP A 39 -14.83 11.63 55.36
C ASP A 39 -15.98 11.38 56.35
N GLY A 40 -17.14 11.98 56.10
CA GLY A 40 -18.34 11.90 56.93
C GLY A 40 -18.35 12.80 58.18
N LEU A 41 -17.22 13.41 58.56
CA LEU A 41 -17.16 14.34 59.69
C LEU A 41 -17.69 15.74 59.33
N SER A 42 -18.12 16.50 60.34
CA SER A 42 -18.72 17.81 60.12
C SER A 42 -17.73 18.85 59.60
N CYS A 43 -18.19 19.70 58.68
CA CYS A 43 -17.40 20.75 58.05
C CYS A 43 -18.24 22.01 57.82
N ASN A 44 -17.57 23.17 57.72
CA ASN A 44 -18.19 24.43 57.33
C ASN A 44 -17.71 24.89 55.95
N THR A 45 -16.48 24.55 55.57
CA THR A 45 -15.85 24.89 54.29
C THR A 45 -15.06 23.72 53.72
N ASN A 46 -14.77 23.75 52.43
CA ASN A 46 -13.93 22.76 51.75
C ASN A 46 -12.51 22.62 52.36
N ALA A 47 -11.98 23.71 52.92
CA ALA A 47 -10.67 23.69 53.58
C ALA A 47 -10.68 22.79 54.83
N ASP A 48 -11.84 22.60 55.46
CA ASP A 48 -11.97 21.78 56.67
C ASP A 48 -11.81 20.28 56.40
N CYS A 49 -12.01 19.81 55.17
CA CYS A 49 -12.07 18.38 54.83
C CYS A 49 -10.78 17.89 54.18
N LEU A 50 -10.25 16.72 54.55
CA LEU A 50 -9.07 16.14 53.89
C LEU A 50 -9.25 15.99 52.38
N SER A 51 -10.44 15.59 51.95
CA SER A 51 -10.86 15.50 50.54
C SER A 51 -10.96 16.85 49.82
N GLY A 52 -10.97 17.97 50.55
CA GLY A 52 -11.22 19.28 49.95
C GLY A 52 -12.67 19.53 49.56
N LEU A 53 -13.61 18.66 49.94
CA LEU A 53 -15.02 18.81 49.59
C LEU A 53 -15.92 18.69 50.82
N CYS A 54 -16.59 19.80 51.14
CA CYS A 54 -17.61 19.88 52.17
C CYS A 54 -18.98 20.00 51.53
N THR A 55 -19.80 18.94 51.64
CA THR A 55 -21.16 18.90 51.06
C THR A 55 -22.18 18.60 52.13
N ASN A 56 -23.26 19.38 52.18
CA ASN A 56 -24.33 19.24 53.19
C ASN A 56 -23.81 19.24 54.64
N GLY A 57 -22.74 19.99 54.91
CA GLY A 57 -22.12 20.11 56.24
C GLY A 57 -21.31 18.90 56.70
N ALA A 58 -21.01 17.95 55.80
CA ALA A 58 -20.12 16.83 56.05
C ALA A 58 -19.05 16.68 54.94
N CYS A 59 -17.88 16.19 55.31
CA CYS A 59 -16.80 15.93 54.38
C CYS A 59 -17.17 14.78 53.45
N ALA A 60 -17.22 15.03 52.15
CA ALA A 60 -17.42 13.98 51.15
C ALA A 60 -16.13 13.20 50.96
N ALA A 61 -16.24 11.89 50.70
CA ALA A 61 -15.12 11.12 50.19
C ALA A 61 -14.76 11.59 48.77
N PRO A 62 -13.46 11.59 48.39
CA PRO A 62 -13.01 11.87 47.02
C PRO A 62 -13.74 11.02 45.98
N THR A 63 -14.20 11.63 44.88
CA THR A 63 -14.70 10.89 43.71
C THR A 63 -14.28 11.55 42.42
N CYS A 64 -14.09 10.77 41.36
CA CYS A 64 -13.63 11.20 40.03
C CYS A 64 -14.61 12.09 39.23
N ILE A 65 -15.61 12.69 39.86
CA ILE A 65 -16.64 13.53 39.22
C ILE A 65 -17.15 14.62 40.20
N ASP A 66 -16.33 14.99 41.18
CA ASP A 66 -16.69 15.93 42.25
C ASP A 66 -16.21 17.38 42.02
N ASN A 67 -15.53 17.64 40.90
CA ASN A 67 -14.94 18.90 40.47
C ASN A 67 -13.86 19.42 41.42
N VAL A 68 -13.19 18.55 42.17
CA VAL A 68 -12.09 18.90 43.06
C VAL A 68 -10.92 17.96 42.81
N LYS A 69 -9.76 18.50 42.47
CA LYS A 69 -8.52 17.71 42.39
C LYS A 69 -8.16 17.14 43.77
N ASN A 70 -8.54 15.90 44.05
CA ASN A 70 -8.32 15.22 45.33
C ASN A 70 -8.02 13.72 45.13
N GLY A 71 -7.90 12.96 46.21
CA GLY A 71 -7.59 11.53 46.12
C GLY A 71 -6.26 11.26 45.39
N ASP A 72 -6.29 10.38 44.38
CA ASP A 72 -5.15 10.02 43.53
C ASP A 72 -5.17 10.67 42.13
N GLU A 73 -6.04 11.66 41.92
CA GLU A 73 -6.21 12.35 40.65
C GLU A 73 -4.97 13.14 40.20
N SER A 74 -4.64 13.07 38.91
CA SER A 74 -3.54 13.84 38.32
C SER A 74 -3.99 15.22 37.84
N ASP A 75 -5.26 15.36 37.44
CA ASP A 75 -5.97 16.62 37.22
C ASP A 75 -7.41 16.49 37.74
N MET A 76 -8.16 17.60 37.83
CA MET A 76 -9.53 17.61 38.35
C MET A 76 -10.40 16.51 37.71
N ASP A 77 -10.90 15.59 38.54
CA ASP A 77 -11.80 14.49 38.14
C ASP A 77 -11.19 13.46 37.15
N CYS A 78 -9.86 13.41 36.99
CA CYS A 78 -9.23 12.46 36.05
C CYS A 78 -7.81 12.03 36.44
N GLY A 79 -7.36 10.94 35.81
CA GLY A 79 -6.04 10.34 36.03
C GLY A 79 -5.91 9.62 37.37
N GLY A 80 -4.72 9.15 37.68
CA GLY A 80 -4.53 8.24 38.81
C GLY A 80 -4.98 6.82 38.48
N SER A 81 -5.08 5.99 39.51
CA SER A 81 -5.34 4.56 39.39
C SER A 81 -6.83 4.21 39.34
N PHE A 82 -7.70 5.08 39.85
CA PHE A 82 -9.15 4.81 39.95
C PHE A 82 -10.00 5.62 38.96
N CYS A 83 -9.55 6.79 38.51
CA CYS A 83 -10.33 7.66 37.64
C CYS A 83 -10.07 7.38 36.15
N ALA A 84 -10.96 7.90 35.29
CA ALA A 84 -10.76 7.82 33.86
C ALA A 84 -9.51 8.65 33.45
N PRO A 85 -8.77 8.24 32.40
CA PRO A 85 -7.64 9.02 31.91
C PRO A 85 -8.07 10.43 31.48
N CYS A 86 -7.21 11.39 31.76
CA CYS A 86 -7.33 12.78 31.38
C CYS A 86 -7.18 12.98 29.86
N GLY A 87 -7.91 13.96 29.32
CA GLY A 87 -7.74 14.42 27.93
C GLY A 87 -6.49 15.28 27.73
N ASP A 88 -6.21 15.62 26.47
CA ASP A 88 -5.03 16.38 26.08
C ASP A 88 -4.93 17.74 26.78
N GLY A 89 -3.70 18.13 27.17
CA GLY A 89 -3.37 19.38 27.85
C GLY A 89 -3.60 19.38 29.36
N LEU A 90 -4.30 18.37 29.90
CA LEU A 90 -4.51 18.21 31.34
C LEU A 90 -3.27 17.64 32.03
N SER A 91 -3.18 17.87 33.34
CA SER A 91 -2.06 17.48 34.20
C SER A 91 -1.97 15.97 34.36
N CYS A 92 -0.76 15.43 34.28
CA CYS A 92 -0.49 13.99 34.44
C CYS A 92 0.79 13.77 35.25
N ASN A 93 0.86 12.61 35.91
CA ASN A 93 2.05 12.10 36.58
C ASN A 93 2.66 10.92 35.82
N THR A 94 1.82 10.13 35.14
CA THR A 94 2.22 8.95 34.37
C THR A 94 1.47 8.88 33.04
N ASN A 95 1.99 8.09 32.10
CA ASN A 95 1.33 7.83 30.82
C ASN A 95 -0.08 7.25 30.96
N ALA A 96 -0.34 6.46 32.00
CA ALA A 96 -1.65 5.87 32.26
C ALA A 96 -2.71 6.91 32.65
N ASP A 97 -2.28 8.09 33.11
CA ASP A 97 -3.19 9.19 33.44
C ASP A 97 -3.77 9.85 32.19
N CYS A 98 -3.26 9.55 31.00
CA CYS A 98 -3.64 10.22 29.76
C CYS A 98 -4.41 9.29 28.83
N LEU A 99 -5.48 9.80 28.22
CA LEU A 99 -6.25 9.07 27.21
C LEU A 99 -5.39 8.69 26.00
N SER A 100 -4.45 9.56 25.62
CA SER A 100 -3.44 9.31 24.58
C SER A 100 -2.36 8.29 25.00
N GLY A 101 -2.27 7.96 26.28
CA GLY A 101 -1.17 7.14 26.80
C GLY A 101 0.17 7.86 26.88
N LEU A 102 0.24 9.19 26.67
CA LEU A 102 1.48 9.97 26.70
C LEU A 102 1.41 11.15 27.66
N CYS A 103 2.16 11.05 28.75
CA CYS A 103 2.40 12.16 29.68
C CYS A 103 3.74 12.83 29.35
N ALA A 104 3.69 14.00 28.70
CA ALA A 104 4.87 14.75 28.30
C ALA A 104 4.97 16.05 29.08
N SER A 105 6.08 16.26 29.78
CA SER A 105 6.32 17.48 30.58
C SER A 105 5.23 17.76 31.63
N GLY A 106 4.62 16.71 32.19
CA GLY A 106 3.56 16.81 33.19
C GLY A 106 2.17 17.15 32.63
N GLN A 107 2.01 17.10 31.30
CA GLN A 107 0.72 17.28 30.63
C GLN A 107 0.45 16.15 29.65
N CYS A 108 -0.82 15.77 29.50
CA CYS A 108 -1.22 14.79 28.50
C CYS A 108 -0.98 15.37 27.11
N ALA A 109 -0.06 14.77 26.37
CA ALA A 109 0.19 15.15 25.01
C ALA A 109 -0.91 14.58 24.11
N ALA A 110 -1.27 15.34 23.07
CA ALA A 110 -2.12 14.80 22.02
C ALA A 110 -1.43 13.62 21.35
N ALA A 111 -2.23 12.58 21.18
CA ALA A 111 -2.02 11.44 20.33
C ALA A 111 -1.52 11.82 18.91
N THR A 112 -0.35 11.34 18.46
CA THR A 112 0.10 11.51 17.06
C THR A 112 0.76 10.26 16.50
N CYS A 113 0.77 10.11 15.17
CA CYS A 113 1.43 8.99 14.46
C CYS A 113 2.97 9.08 14.41
N GLN A 114 3.59 9.87 15.28
CA GLN A 114 5.05 10.11 15.35
C GLN A 114 5.46 10.42 16.81
N ASP A 115 4.69 9.96 17.79
CA ASP A 115 4.90 10.25 19.21
C ASP A 115 5.76 9.19 19.92
N GLY A 116 6.12 8.11 19.22
CA GLY A 116 7.04 7.11 19.72
C GLY A 116 6.42 6.15 20.75
N ILE A 117 5.09 6.03 20.78
CA ILE A 117 4.39 4.97 21.51
C ILE A 117 3.36 4.27 20.60
N ILE A 118 2.67 3.25 21.12
CA ILE A 118 1.59 2.55 20.39
C ILE A 118 0.26 2.98 21.02
N ASN A 119 -0.51 3.80 20.31
CA ASN A 119 -1.76 4.37 20.78
C ASN A 119 -2.72 4.65 19.60
N GLN A 120 -3.91 5.22 19.86
CA GLN A 120 -4.96 5.58 18.88
C GLN A 120 -5.39 4.52 17.84
N GLY A 121 -5.01 3.25 18.00
CA GLY A 121 -5.33 2.18 17.07
C GLY A 121 -4.20 1.82 16.09
N GLU A 122 -2.99 2.31 16.33
CA GLU A 122 -1.77 1.85 15.66
C GLU A 122 -1.56 0.34 15.84
N SER A 123 -1.07 -0.32 14.78
CA SER A 123 -0.74 -1.75 14.82
C SER A 123 0.70 -2.01 15.24
N ASP A 124 1.61 -1.07 14.94
CA ASP A 124 2.97 -1.01 15.46
C ASP A 124 3.35 0.44 15.78
N LEU A 125 4.52 0.65 16.38
CA LEU A 125 5.02 1.96 16.78
C LEU A 125 4.89 3.01 15.64
N ASP A 126 4.07 4.04 15.85
CA ASP A 126 3.87 5.16 14.92
C ASP A 126 3.28 4.77 13.53
N CYS A 127 2.61 3.62 13.39
CA CYS A 127 2.04 3.18 12.11
C CYS A 127 0.81 2.24 12.23
N GLY A 128 0.04 2.13 11.13
CA GLY A 128 -1.17 1.31 11.03
C GLY A 128 -2.43 1.99 11.60
N GLY A 129 -3.60 1.40 11.34
CA GLY A 129 -4.88 1.95 11.77
C GLY A 129 -5.16 3.36 11.21
N PRO A 130 -5.31 4.40 12.06
CA PRO A 130 -5.50 5.78 11.59
C PRO A 130 -4.21 6.44 11.06
N CYS A 131 -3.06 5.80 11.23
CA CYS A 131 -1.75 6.29 10.82
C CYS A 131 -1.33 5.76 9.44
N ALA A 132 -0.16 6.18 8.96
CA ALA A 132 0.38 5.67 7.70
C ALA A 132 0.61 4.14 7.82
N PRO A 133 0.45 3.37 6.72
CA PRO A 133 0.71 1.94 6.76
C PRO A 133 2.15 1.62 7.17
N CYS A 134 2.31 0.53 7.91
CA CYS A 134 3.57 0.00 8.38
C CYS A 134 4.38 -0.66 7.24
N GLY A 135 5.70 -0.55 7.31
CA GLY A 135 6.60 -1.28 6.43
C GLY A 135 6.70 -2.77 6.76
N ASP A 136 7.46 -3.50 5.95
CA ASP A 136 7.66 -4.95 6.11
C ASP A 136 8.17 -5.33 7.50
N SER A 137 7.75 -6.51 7.97
CA SER A 137 8.09 -7.10 9.28
C SER A 137 7.61 -6.33 10.52
N LEU A 138 6.85 -5.24 10.35
CA LEU A 138 6.14 -4.57 11.43
C LEU A 138 4.77 -5.20 11.67
N LYS A 139 4.21 -4.98 12.86
CA LYS A 139 2.93 -5.54 13.27
C LYS A 139 1.76 -4.94 12.50
N CYS A 140 0.80 -5.79 12.19
CA CYS A 140 -0.45 -5.44 11.53
C CYS A 140 -1.62 -6.20 12.14
N PHE A 141 -2.82 -5.62 12.05
CA PHE A 141 -4.08 -6.28 12.38
C PHE A 141 -4.92 -6.54 11.12
N THR A 142 -4.73 -5.73 10.09
CA THR A 142 -5.38 -5.83 8.79
C THR A 142 -4.38 -5.58 7.66
N ASN A 143 -4.72 -5.97 6.44
CA ASN A 143 -3.89 -5.71 5.25
C ASN A 143 -3.61 -4.20 5.05
N ALA A 144 -4.61 -3.35 5.32
CA ALA A 144 -4.49 -1.90 5.19
C ALA A 144 -3.48 -1.27 6.15
N ASP A 145 -3.07 -2.00 7.19
CA ASP A 145 -2.00 -1.56 8.09
C ASP A 145 -0.61 -1.71 7.45
N CYS A 146 -0.50 -2.30 6.26
CA CYS A 146 0.78 -2.57 5.60
C CYS A 146 0.92 -1.78 4.30
N VAL A 147 2.10 -1.21 4.04
CA VAL A 147 2.41 -0.56 2.74
C VAL A 147 2.21 -1.53 1.58
N SER A 148 2.44 -2.82 1.81
CA SER A 148 2.26 -3.89 0.84
C SER A 148 0.80 -4.34 0.68
N ASP A 149 -0.14 -3.88 1.50
CA ASP A 149 -1.49 -4.46 1.60
C ASP A 149 -1.50 -5.97 1.95
N ILE A 150 -0.44 -6.49 2.59
CA ILE A 150 -0.34 -7.90 2.99
C ILE A 150 0.01 -8.03 4.47
N CYS A 151 -0.98 -8.41 5.27
CA CYS A 151 -0.80 -8.80 6.66
C CYS A 151 -0.85 -10.33 6.77
N THR A 152 0.30 -10.98 6.92
CA THR A 152 0.38 -12.44 7.08
C THR A 152 0.66 -12.80 8.54
N GLY A 153 -0.33 -13.42 9.18
CA GLY A 153 -0.27 -13.74 10.60
C GLY A 153 -0.46 -12.48 11.45
N VAL A 154 0.64 -11.83 11.82
CA VAL A 154 0.63 -10.57 12.60
C VAL A 154 1.66 -9.57 12.09
N LEU A 155 2.31 -9.83 10.95
CA LEU A 155 3.38 -9.00 10.40
C LEU A 155 3.09 -8.64 8.94
N CYS A 156 3.46 -7.43 8.57
CA CYS A 156 3.49 -6.99 7.18
C CYS A 156 4.50 -7.80 6.39
N ALA A 157 4.09 -8.36 5.26
CA ALA A 157 4.95 -9.09 4.36
C ALA A 157 5.27 -8.25 3.12
N ALA A 158 6.44 -8.47 2.52
CA ALA A 158 6.78 -7.83 1.25
C ALA A 158 5.79 -8.24 0.14
N PRO A 159 5.47 -7.33 -0.79
CA PRO A 159 4.63 -7.65 -1.94
C PRO A 159 5.29 -8.69 -2.86
N THR A 160 4.49 -9.53 -3.49
CA THR A 160 4.96 -10.52 -4.47
C THR A 160 4.09 -10.50 -5.71
N CYS A 161 4.70 -10.76 -6.87
CA CYS A 161 4.00 -10.81 -8.16
C CYS A 161 3.06 -12.02 -8.36
N THR A 162 2.53 -12.60 -7.28
CA THR A 162 1.63 -13.75 -7.27
C THR A 162 0.65 -13.74 -6.09
N ASP A 163 0.55 -12.63 -5.35
CA ASP A 163 -0.28 -12.51 -4.15
C ASP A 163 -1.71 -12.03 -4.42
N LYS A 164 -2.04 -11.72 -5.68
CA LYS A 164 -3.36 -11.31 -6.16
C LYS A 164 -3.81 -9.94 -5.65
N THR A 165 -2.87 -9.10 -5.24
CA THR A 165 -3.11 -7.75 -4.76
C THR A 165 -2.29 -6.79 -5.59
N LYS A 166 -2.91 -5.74 -6.15
CA LYS A 166 -2.16 -4.70 -6.86
C LYS A 166 -1.40 -3.84 -5.86
N ASN A 167 -0.11 -4.11 -5.67
CA ASN A 167 0.76 -3.44 -4.71
C ASN A 167 2.20 -3.30 -5.26
N GLY A 168 3.08 -2.67 -4.49
CA GLY A 168 4.47 -2.47 -4.92
C GLY A 168 4.57 -1.67 -6.23
N ASP A 169 5.37 -2.17 -7.19
CA ASP A 169 5.62 -1.54 -8.49
C ASP A 169 4.69 -2.07 -9.61
N GLU A 170 3.63 -2.80 -9.26
CA GLU A 170 2.72 -3.42 -10.22
C GLU A 170 1.86 -2.40 -10.97
N SER A 171 1.72 -2.59 -12.28
CA SER A 171 0.81 -1.78 -13.10
C SER A 171 -0.61 -2.36 -13.12
N ASP A 172 -0.75 -3.68 -13.01
CA ASP A 172 -2.01 -4.40 -12.70
C ASP A 172 -1.71 -5.55 -11.73
N ILE A 173 -2.74 -6.18 -11.16
CA ILE A 173 -2.61 -7.26 -10.17
C ILE A 173 -1.59 -8.31 -10.66
N ASP A 174 -0.52 -8.51 -9.89
CA ASP A 174 0.55 -9.49 -10.13
C ASP A 174 1.39 -9.26 -11.40
N CYS A 175 1.35 -8.08 -12.04
CA CYS A 175 2.12 -7.80 -13.27
C CYS A 175 2.55 -6.33 -13.44
N GLY A 176 3.59 -6.13 -14.28
CA GLY A 176 4.17 -4.81 -14.59
C GLY A 176 5.30 -4.38 -13.65
N GLY A 177 6.07 -3.35 -14.04
CA GLY A 177 7.22 -2.90 -13.26
C GLY A 177 8.30 -3.96 -13.10
N VAL A 178 8.58 -4.39 -11.86
CA VAL A 178 9.54 -5.47 -11.56
C VAL A 178 8.93 -6.88 -11.72
N CYS A 179 7.61 -6.97 -11.87
CA CYS A 179 6.87 -8.20 -12.02
C CYS A 179 6.84 -8.68 -13.49
N PRO A 180 6.35 -9.91 -13.76
CA PRO A 180 6.11 -10.35 -15.12
C PRO A 180 5.25 -9.35 -15.89
N ARG A 181 5.44 -9.29 -17.21
CA ARG A 181 4.69 -8.35 -18.06
C ARG A 181 3.21 -8.74 -18.11
N CYS A 182 2.35 -7.73 -18.15
CA CYS A 182 0.91 -7.84 -18.23
C CYS A 182 0.44 -8.26 -19.63
N GLU A 183 -0.55 -9.15 -19.66
CA GLU A 183 -1.26 -9.54 -20.88
C GLU A 183 -2.15 -8.41 -21.42
N ASP A 184 -2.62 -8.58 -22.66
CA ASP A 184 -3.50 -7.62 -23.32
C ASP A 184 -4.77 -7.33 -22.50
N GLY A 185 -5.16 -6.06 -22.45
CA GLY A 185 -6.33 -5.57 -21.72
C GLY A 185 -6.11 -5.31 -20.23
N LEU A 186 -4.94 -5.66 -19.68
CA LEU A 186 -4.55 -5.31 -18.30
C LEU A 186 -3.92 -3.91 -18.23
N SER A 187 -3.89 -3.36 -17.03
CA SER A 187 -3.42 -2.02 -16.74
C SER A 187 -1.90 -1.89 -16.89
N CYS A 188 -1.46 -0.79 -17.47
CA CYS A 188 -0.05 -0.48 -17.71
C CYS A 188 0.25 1.00 -17.44
N ASN A 189 1.50 1.29 -17.05
CA ASN A 189 2.03 2.65 -16.95
C ASN A 189 2.99 2.95 -18.11
N THR A 190 3.68 1.92 -18.61
CA THR A 190 4.65 2.01 -19.70
C THR A 190 4.54 0.82 -20.64
N ASN A 191 5.09 0.94 -21.84
CA ASN A 191 5.16 -0.17 -22.80
C ASN A 191 5.90 -1.40 -22.24
N ALA A 192 6.90 -1.18 -21.37
CA ALA A 192 7.65 -2.27 -20.73
C ALA A 192 6.76 -3.17 -19.86
N ASP A 193 5.65 -2.63 -19.35
CA ASP A 193 4.71 -3.39 -18.52
C ASP A 193 3.94 -4.43 -19.34
N CYS A 194 3.76 -4.25 -20.65
CA CYS A 194 2.89 -5.11 -21.47
C CYS A 194 3.65 -6.17 -22.23
N VAL A 195 3.19 -7.42 -22.27
CA VAL A 195 3.80 -8.48 -23.11
C VAL A 195 3.89 -8.03 -24.58
N SER A 196 2.90 -7.27 -25.04
CA SER A 196 2.85 -6.72 -26.40
C SER A 196 3.81 -5.55 -26.67
N ASP A 197 4.51 -5.02 -25.67
CA ASP A 197 5.27 -3.76 -25.78
C ASP A 197 4.42 -2.53 -26.13
N ILE A 198 3.09 -2.59 -25.96
CA ILE A 198 2.18 -1.48 -26.29
C ILE A 198 1.28 -1.15 -25.10
N CYS A 199 1.56 -0.02 -24.47
CA CYS A 199 0.66 0.59 -23.50
C CYS A 199 -0.09 1.76 -24.15
N THR A 200 -1.36 1.56 -24.48
CA THR A 200 -2.20 2.62 -25.08
C THR A 200 -3.15 3.18 -24.03
N GLY A 201 -2.91 4.42 -23.63
CA GLY A 201 -3.65 5.06 -22.54
C GLY A 201 -3.23 4.49 -21.20
N VAL A 202 -4.02 3.56 -20.66
CA VAL A 202 -3.75 2.86 -19.38
C VAL A 202 -3.84 1.35 -19.51
N LEU A 203 -4.01 0.81 -20.72
CA LEU A 203 -4.20 -0.61 -20.95
C LEU A 203 -3.20 -1.15 -21.97
N CYS A 204 -2.76 -2.39 -21.76
CA CYS A 204 -1.99 -3.15 -22.72
C CYS A 204 -2.87 -3.44 -23.94
N ALA A 205 -2.39 -3.05 -25.12
CA ALA A 205 -3.08 -3.30 -26.38
C ALA A 205 -2.45 -4.51 -27.08
N ALA A 206 -3.26 -5.26 -27.82
CA ALA A 206 -2.77 -6.36 -28.64
C ALA A 206 -1.80 -5.85 -29.71
N PRO A 207 -0.74 -6.62 -30.04
CA PRO A 207 0.20 -6.28 -31.10
C PRO A 207 -0.52 -6.22 -32.46
N THR A 208 -0.11 -5.30 -33.31
CA THR A 208 -0.63 -5.14 -34.67
C THR A 208 0.51 -4.95 -35.66
N CYS A 209 0.36 -5.45 -36.88
CA CYS A 209 1.34 -5.33 -37.96
C CYS A 209 1.53 -3.90 -38.53
N THR A 210 1.25 -2.87 -37.74
CA THR A 210 1.37 -1.45 -38.11
C THR A 210 1.70 -0.54 -36.91
N ASP A 211 2.02 -1.12 -35.75
CA ASP A 211 2.24 -0.38 -34.50
C ASP A 211 3.69 0.10 -34.30
N LYS A 212 4.58 -0.22 -35.25
CA LYS A 212 6.00 0.18 -35.30
C LYS A 212 6.82 -0.41 -34.16
N THR A 213 6.40 -1.54 -33.62
CA THR A 213 7.10 -2.27 -32.57
C THR A 213 7.25 -3.70 -33.01
N LYS A 214 8.48 -4.23 -33.01
CA LYS A 214 8.69 -5.66 -33.27
C LYS A 214 8.21 -6.47 -32.07
N ASN A 215 6.98 -6.97 -32.13
CA ASN A 215 6.32 -7.73 -31.08
C ASN A 215 5.49 -8.89 -31.68
N GLY A 216 4.75 -9.63 -30.84
CA GLY A 216 3.95 -10.77 -31.31
C GLY A 216 4.81 -11.83 -32.02
N ASP A 217 4.38 -12.26 -33.21
CA ASP A 217 5.09 -13.26 -34.05
C ASP A 217 5.87 -12.63 -35.20
N GLU A 218 6.07 -11.31 -35.20
CA GLU A 218 6.77 -10.58 -36.25
C GLU A 218 8.25 -10.97 -36.35
N SER A 219 8.72 -11.16 -37.58
CA SER A 219 10.14 -11.44 -37.84
C SER A 219 10.97 -10.17 -37.95
N ASP A 220 10.37 -9.07 -38.40
CA ASP A 220 10.87 -7.69 -38.31
C ASP A 220 9.71 -6.73 -38.00
N MET A 221 10.00 -5.50 -37.63
CA MET A 221 8.99 -4.50 -37.23
C MET A 221 7.84 -4.42 -38.25
N ASP A 222 6.62 -4.72 -37.79
CA ASP A 222 5.36 -4.69 -38.55
C ASP A 222 5.27 -5.71 -39.71
N CYS A 223 6.14 -6.74 -39.77
CA CYS A 223 6.12 -7.72 -40.87
C CYS A 223 6.63 -9.14 -40.50
N GLY A 224 6.31 -10.09 -41.38
CA GLY A 224 6.70 -11.49 -41.24
C GLY A 224 5.84 -12.26 -40.23
N GLY A 225 6.24 -13.49 -39.90
CA GLY A 225 5.43 -14.33 -39.04
C GLY A 225 4.20 -14.89 -39.74
N SER A 226 3.23 -15.36 -38.96
CA SER A 226 2.04 -16.04 -39.45
C SER A 226 0.87 -15.10 -39.71
N PHE A 227 0.82 -13.94 -39.05
CA PHE A 227 -0.30 -12.99 -39.14
C PHE A 227 0.00 -11.76 -39.98
N CYS A 228 1.25 -11.29 -40.03
CA CYS A 228 1.63 -10.07 -40.74
C CYS A 228 2.00 -10.32 -42.21
N ALA A 229 2.01 -9.25 -42.99
CA ALA A 229 2.45 -9.32 -44.38
C ALA A 229 3.95 -9.69 -44.43
N PRO A 230 4.41 -10.43 -45.46
CA PRO A 230 5.83 -10.75 -45.60
C PRO A 230 6.70 -9.49 -45.70
N CYS A 231 7.85 -9.54 -45.07
CA CYS A 231 8.87 -8.51 -45.06
C CYS A 231 9.54 -8.33 -46.43
N GLY A 232 9.91 -7.09 -46.74
CA GLY A 232 10.72 -6.76 -47.90
C GLY A 232 12.20 -7.16 -47.74
N ASP A 233 12.96 -7.05 -48.83
CA ASP A 233 14.37 -7.41 -48.86
C ASP A 233 15.21 -6.64 -47.82
N GLY A 234 16.15 -7.31 -47.17
CA GLY A 234 17.05 -6.79 -46.15
C GLY A 234 16.48 -6.78 -44.73
N LEU A 235 15.17 -6.99 -44.57
CA LEU A 235 14.52 -7.11 -43.26
C LEU A 235 14.74 -8.50 -42.65
N SER A 236 14.59 -8.59 -41.33
CA SER A 236 14.79 -9.79 -40.53
C SER A 236 13.73 -10.85 -40.80
N CYS A 237 14.14 -12.11 -40.88
CA CYS A 237 13.25 -13.24 -41.10
C CYS A 237 13.69 -14.46 -40.27
N ASN A 238 12.72 -15.30 -39.92
CA ASN A 238 12.94 -16.62 -39.30
C ASN A 238 12.69 -17.75 -40.30
N THR A 239 11.74 -17.56 -41.22
CA THR A 239 11.38 -18.53 -42.24
C THR A 239 11.25 -17.89 -43.62
N ASN A 240 11.29 -18.70 -44.66
CA ASN A 240 11.06 -18.26 -46.04
C ASN A 240 9.69 -17.59 -46.25
N ALA A 241 8.67 -17.99 -45.50
CA ALA A 241 7.33 -17.40 -45.58
C ALA A 241 7.30 -15.95 -45.06
N ASP A 242 8.26 -15.57 -44.22
CA ASP A 242 8.35 -14.22 -43.68
C ASP A 242 8.80 -13.20 -44.73
N CYS A 243 9.28 -13.65 -45.90
CA CYS A 243 9.85 -12.78 -46.93
C CYS A 243 8.95 -12.69 -48.15
N LEU A 244 8.79 -11.48 -48.69
CA LEU A 244 8.08 -11.25 -49.95
C LEU A 244 8.73 -12.00 -51.11
N SER A 245 10.06 -12.14 -51.07
CA SER A 245 10.86 -12.94 -52.00
C SER A 245 10.68 -14.45 -51.84
N GLY A 246 10.11 -14.91 -50.72
CA GLY A 246 10.08 -16.32 -50.35
C GLY A 246 11.44 -16.88 -49.88
N LEU A 247 12.48 -16.04 -49.72
CA LEU A 247 13.83 -16.47 -49.36
C LEU A 247 14.35 -15.77 -48.10
N CYS A 248 14.46 -16.54 -47.02
CA CYS A 248 15.15 -16.12 -45.81
C CYS A 248 16.58 -16.67 -45.82
N ALA A 249 17.56 -15.81 -46.08
CA ALA A 249 18.97 -16.19 -46.13
C ALA A 249 19.74 -15.51 -44.99
N SER A 250 20.39 -16.31 -44.15
CA SER A 250 21.19 -15.81 -43.00
C SER A 250 20.40 -14.91 -42.04
N GLY A 251 19.09 -15.17 -41.87
CA GLY A 251 18.20 -14.39 -41.00
C GLY A 251 17.72 -13.06 -41.59
N GLN A 252 17.94 -12.83 -42.88
CA GLN A 252 17.43 -11.66 -43.61
C GLN A 252 16.74 -12.06 -44.91
N CYS A 253 15.70 -11.33 -45.28
CA CYS A 253 15.02 -11.52 -46.56
C CYS A 253 15.98 -11.15 -47.69
N ALA A 254 16.36 -12.14 -48.48
CA ALA A 254 17.20 -11.91 -49.65
C ALA A 254 16.34 -11.49 -50.82
N ALA A 255 16.88 -10.65 -51.70
CA ALA A 255 16.27 -10.37 -52.98
C ALA A 255 16.12 -11.69 -53.75
N ALA A 256 14.93 -11.92 -54.29
CA ALA A 256 14.68 -13.08 -55.12
C ALA A 256 15.51 -13.02 -56.41
N THR A 257 16.20 -14.11 -56.74
CA THR A 257 17.06 -14.21 -57.92
C THR A 257 16.78 -15.50 -58.68
N CYS A 258 17.00 -15.49 -59.99
CA CYS A 258 16.74 -16.65 -60.84
C CYS A 258 17.64 -17.88 -60.63
N GLN A 259 18.43 -17.92 -59.55
CA GLN A 259 19.39 -18.97 -59.22
C GLN A 259 19.45 -19.18 -57.70
N ASP A 260 18.33 -19.00 -57.02
CA ASP A 260 18.22 -19.13 -55.56
C ASP A 260 17.60 -20.46 -55.11
N GLY A 261 17.22 -21.32 -56.05
CA GLY A 261 16.73 -22.67 -55.78
C GLY A 261 15.27 -22.71 -55.31
N ILE A 262 14.54 -21.58 -55.39
CA ILE A 262 13.13 -21.50 -55.02
C ILE A 262 12.31 -20.89 -56.15
N LYS A 263 11.09 -21.37 -56.36
CA LYS A 263 10.20 -20.81 -57.39
C LYS A 263 9.58 -19.50 -56.89
N ASN A 264 10.16 -18.36 -57.25
CA ASN A 264 9.69 -17.02 -56.86
C ASN A 264 9.68 -16.05 -58.07
N GLN A 265 9.44 -14.75 -57.84
CA GLN A 265 9.35 -13.72 -58.89
C GLN A 265 8.36 -14.13 -60.00
N ASP A 266 8.81 -14.14 -61.26
CA ASP A 266 8.03 -14.53 -62.44
C ASP A 266 8.41 -15.91 -63.00
N GLU A 267 9.13 -16.72 -62.23
CA GLU A 267 9.57 -18.05 -62.62
C GLU A 267 8.40 -19.01 -62.89
N SER A 268 8.49 -19.75 -63.99
CA SER A 268 7.53 -20.79 -64.31
C SER A 268 7.91 -22.16 -63.72
N ASP A 269 9.20 -22.39 -63.49
CA ASP A 269 9.76 -23.51 -62.70
C ASP A 269 10.94 -23.03 -61.85
N PHE A 270 11.44 -23.85 -60.94
CA PHE A 270 12.59 -23.48 -60.08
C PHE A 270 13.76 -22.90 -60.90
N ASP A 271 14.14 -21.64 -60.63
CA ASP A 271 15.26 -20.94 -61.27
C ASP A 271 15.10 -20.66 -62.79
N CYS A 272 13.89 -20.78 -63.35
CA CYS A 272 13.67 -20.55 -64.79
C CYS A 272 12.26 -20.11 -65.19
N GLY A 273 12.17 -19.51 -66.37
CA GLY A 273 10.92 -19.08 -67.00
C GLY A 273 10.51 -17.66 -66.62
N GLY A 274 9.39 -17.18 -67.18
CA GLY A 274 9.01 -15.77 -67.06
C GLY A 274 9.80 -14.85 -67.99
N VAL A 275 9.71 -13.54 -67.75
CA VAL A 275 10.38 -12.51 -68.53
C VAL A 275 11.75 -12.12 -67.96
N SER A 276 11.96 -12.34 -66.66
CA SER A 276 13.16 -11.88 -65.93
C SER A 276 14.22 -12.96 -65.77
N CYS A 277 13.86 -14.23 -65.92
CA CYS A 277 14.76 -15.37 -65.69
C CYS A 277 15.13 -16.14 -66.97
N PRO A 278 16.21 -16.94 -66.92
CA PRO A 278 16.60 -17.81 -68.03
C PRO A 278 15.46 -18.74 -68.42
N LYS A 279 15.33 -19.06 -69.70
CA LYS A 279 14.29 -19.97 -70.19
C LYS A 279 14.49 -21.38 -69.64
N CYS A 280 13.39 -22.05 -69.32
CA CYS A 280 13.35 -23.43 -68.87
C CYS A 280 13.74 -24.43 -69.96
N GLY A 281 14.48 -25.46 -69.54
CA GLY A 281 14.79 -26.65 -70.34
C GLY A 281 13.57 -27.55 -70.56
N GLU A 282 13.74 -28.59 -71.37
CA GLU A 282 12.68 -29.58 -71.64
C GLU A 282 12.19 -30.26 -70.34
N SER A 283 10.90 -30.59 -70.30
CA SER A 283 10.22 -31.21 -69.15
C SER A 283 10.09 -30.37 -67.86
N LEU A 284 10.60 -29.13 -67.86
CA LEU A 284 10.33 -28.17 -66.79
C LEU A 284 9.00 -27.45 -66.99
N ASN A 285 8.42 -26.94 -65.91
CA ASN A 285 7.14 -26.25 -65.89
C ASN A 285 7.20 -24.92 -66.66
N CYS A 286 6.15 -24.63 -67.42
CA CYS A 286 5.99 -23.38 -68.17
C CYS A 286 4.56 -22.87 -68.10
N ASN A 287 4.41 -21.54 -68.12
CA ASN A 287 3.13 -20.86 -68.25
C ASN A 287 2.90 -20.37 -69.69
N THR A 288 3.96 -19.96 -70.36
CA THR A 288 3.91 -19.48 -71.76
C THR A 288 5.00 -20.11 -72.62
N ASN A 289 4.82 -20.03 -73.94
CA ASN A 289 5.86 -20.42 -74.89
C ASN A 289 7.17 -19.64 -74.70
N ALA A 290 7.13 -18.41 -74.17
CA ALA A 290 8.33 -17.61 -73.96
C ALA A 290 9.24 -18.20 -72.86
N ASP A 291 8.65 -18.93 -71.91
CA ASP A 291 9.33 -19.51 -70.76
C ASP A 291 10.27 -20.66 -71.19
N CYS A 292 10.03 -21.29 -72.34
CA CYS A 292 10.77 -22.47 -72.79
C CYS A 292 11.90 -22.16 -73.76
N MET A 293 13.05 -22.81 -73.60
CA MET A 293 14.14 -22.76 -74.58
C MET A 293 13.66 -23.21 -75.98
N SER A 294 12.78 -24.22 -76.04
CA SER A 294 12.15 -24.72 -77.27
C SER A 294 11.11 -23.78 -77.88
N SER A 295 10.74 -22.71 -77.16
CA SER A 295 9.60 -21.83 -77.48
C SER A 295 8.24 -22.54 -77.57
N SER A 296 8.10 -23.72 -76.97
CA SER A 296 6.89 -24.55 -77.00
C SER A 296 6.52 -25.02 -75.60
N CYS A 297 5.44 -24.46 -75.05
CA CYS A 297 4.84 -24.87 -73.79
C CYS A 297 3.58 -25.70 -74.09
N ALA A 298 3.66 -27.02 -73.87
CA ALA A 298 2.56 -27.95 -74.17
C ALA A 298 2.18 -28.73 -72.92
N GLY A 299 0.91 -28.60 -72.49
CA GLY A 299 0.42 -29.28 -71.29
C GLY A 299 1.04 -28.77 -69.97
N GLY A 300 1.53 -27.53 -69.94
CA GLY A 300 2.16 -26.92 -68.76
C GLY A 300 3.63 -27.26 -68.57
N VAL A 301 4.25 -27.97 -69.54
CA VAL A 301 5.67 -28.31 -69.55
C VAL A 301 6.33 -27.94 -70.88
N CYS A 302 7.61 -27.60 -70.82
CA CYS A 302 8.40 -27.29 -72.01
C CYS A 302 8.60 -28.54 -72.85
N ALA A 303 7.98 -28.55 -74.03
CA ALA A 303 8.07 -29.68 -74.97
C ALA A 303 9.31 -29.53 -75.86
N GLY A 304 9.98 -30.66 -76.12
CA GLY A 304 11.01 -30.74 -77.14
C GLY A 304 10.42 -30.51 -78.54
N MET A 305 11.26 -30.04 -79.46
CA MET A 305 10.89 -29.81 -80.86
C MET A 305 10.54 -31.09 -81.60
#